data_AF-A0A8J3N5V8-F1
#
_entry.id   AF-A0A8J3N5V8-F1
#
_cell.length_a   1.000
_cell.length_b   1.000
_cell.length_c   1.000
_cell.angle_alpha   90.00
_cell.angle_beta   90.00
_cell.angle_gamma   90.00
#
_symmetry.space_group_name_H-M   'P 1'
#
loop_
_entity.id
_entity.type
_entity.pdbx_description
1 polymer ?
#
loop_
_entity_poly.entity_id
_entity_poly.type
_entity_poly.pdbx_seq_one_letter_code
_entity_poly.pdbx_strand_id
1 'polypeptide(L)'
;MAESITRSVHQNEAPLLQSAQQSEEVATTKQENATLTSQRSTIIWTPSFIVIFALTLAAGLSLASLTTQGWDNRLYQPGWILLGNTAILGALWVAIVIRTRSLWVRIGGSFACLWVIFTAINFIAGLLSVDAGLSAIAYLNAATNIALLASYIVFSTNGVPFRGWDRWFFKIAPIIGGCLALTGFFFPPPLIGLLPSLASTTAAAALYLAIAAWWLRPSCWKTQAGPAFFLGVAPTILLMLSIPHAFNGSSNFFFLQVSLLSSILGAMRLLQGELRQRVTIEQAIS
;
A
#
# COMPACT_ATOMS: atom_id res chain seq x y z
N MET A 1 -3.18 -82.47 -32.72
CA MET A 1 -2.37 -82.15 -31.52
C MET A 1 -1.31 -81.14 -31.92
N ALA A 2 -1.53 -79.84 -31.72
CA ALA A 2 -0.52 -78.77 -31.59
C ALA A 2 -1.18 -77.37 -31.70
N GLU A 3 -2.04 -76.98 -30.76
CA GLU A 3 -2.42 -75.56 -30.56
C GLU A 3 -2.69 -75.31 -29.08
N SER A 4 -1.62 -75.14 -28.32
CA SER A 4 -1.62 -74.69 -26.93
C SER A 4 -0.21 -74.16 -26.68
N ILE A 5 -0.06 -73.05 -25.97
CA ILE A 5 1.20 -72.33 -25.64
C ILE A 5 1.57 -71.14 -26.57
N THR A 6 0.65 -70.20 -26.83
CA THR A 6 1.07 -68.83 -27.27
C THR A 6 0.19 -67.68 -26.74
N ARG A 7 -0.71 -67.91 -25.77
CA ARG A 7 -1.68 -66.88 -25.34
C ARG A 7 -1.47 -66.26 -23.96
N SER A 8 -0.25 -66.31 -23.39
CA SER A 8 0.01 -65.78 -22.04
C SER A 8 1.12 -64.73 -21.92
N VAL A 9 1.72 -64.24 -23.02
CA VAL A 9 2.86 -63.31 -22.94
C VAL A 9 2.45 -61.82 -23.07
N HIS A 10 1.24 -61.49 -23.55
CA HIS A 10 0.87 -60.09 -23.84
C HIS A 10 0.01 -59.36 -22.81
N GLN A 11 -0.16 -59.88 -21.59
CA GLN A 11 -1.11 -59.29 -20.62
C GLN A 11 -0.48 -58.67 -19.37
N ASN A 12 0.85 -58.49 -19.31
CA ASN A 12 1.54 -57.92 -18.13
C ASN A 12 2.41 -56.67 -18.36
N GLU A 13 2.48 -56.10 -19.57
CA GLU A 13 3.34 -54.91 -19.82
C GLU A 13 2.62 -53.55 -19.78
N ALA A 14 1.29 -53.51 -19.60
CA ALA A 14 0.53 -52.26 -19.65
C ALA A 14 0.62 -51.33 -18.42
N PRO A 15 0.86 -51.75 -17.17
CA PRO A 15 0.82 -50.81 -16.03
C PRO A 15 2.14 -50.11 -15.71
N LEU A 16 3.28 -50.56 -16.25
CA LEU A 16 4.61 -50.03 -15.90
C LEU A 16 5.08 -48.86 -16.79
N LEU A 17 4.57 -48.74 -18.02
CA LEU A 17 4.91 -47.62 -18.91
C LEU A 17 4.09 -46.35 -18.62
N GLN A 18 2.86 -46.49 -18.13
CA GLN A 18 2.03 -45.34 -17.72
C GLN A 18 2.53 -44.65 -16.45
N SER A 19 3.12 -45.40 -15.51
CA SER A 19 3.67 -44.84 -14.27
C SER A 19 5.02 -44.13 -14.48
N ALA A 20 5.77 -44.51 -15.52
CA ALA A 20 7.01 -43.84 -15.92
C ALA A 20 6.74 -42.52 -16.68
N GLN A 21 5.81 -42.51 -17.66
CA GLN A 21 5.48 -41.29 -18.40
C GLN A 21 4.76 -40.23 -17.55
N GLN A 22 3.92 -40.65 -16.60
CA GLN A 22 3.26 -39.74 -15.67
C GLN A 22 4.23 -39.18 -14.61
N SER A 23 5.30 -39.90 -14.27
CA SER A 23 6.38 -39.40 -13.41
C SER A 23 7.31 -38.41 -14.13
N GLU A 24 7.53 -38.61 -15.44
CA GLU A 24 8.31 -37.69 -16.27
C GLU A 24 7.55 -36.39 -16.54
N GLU A 25 6.25 -36.43 -16.88
CA GLU A 25 5.44 -35.23 -17.09
C GLU A 25 5.25 -34.41 -15.79
N VAL A 26 5.13 -35.08 -14.63
CA VAL A 26 5.09 -34.40 -13.32
C VAL A 26 6.47 -33.84 -12.92
N ALA A 27 7.56 -34.48 -13.35
CA ALA A 27 8.92 -33.95 -13.14
C ALA A 27 9.19 -32.74 -14.02
N THR A 28 8.85 -32.77 -15.32
CA THR A 28 9.05 -31.66 -16.25
C THR A 28 8.15 -30.47 -15.91
N THR A 29 6.90 -30.71 -15.50
CA THR A 29 6.00 -29.64 -15.02
C THR A 29 6.45 -29.05 -13.69
N LYS A 30 7.10 -29.83 -12.81
CA LYS A 30 7.75 -29.30 -11.59
C LYS A 30 9.01 -28.52 -11.91
N GLN A 31 9.77 -28.91 -12.93
CA GLN A 31 11.04 -28.28 -13.29
C GLN A 31 10.84 -26.98 -14.08
N GLU A 32 9.81 -26.90 -14.93
CA GLU A 32 9.40 -25.67 -15.64
C GLU A 32 8.73 -24.66 -14.69
N ASN A 33 7.95 -25.13 -13.71
CA ASN A 33 7.49 -24.29 -12.61
C ASN A 33 8.61 -23.89 -11.63
N ALA A 34 9.67 -24.69 -11.52
CA ALA A 34 10.87 -24.37 -10.72
C ALA A 34 11.75 -23.31 -11.40
N THR A 35 11.87 -23.32 -12.73
CA THR A 35 12.62 -22.30 -13.48
C THR A 35 11.87 -20.97 -13.55
N LEU A 36 10.54 -20.97 -13.64
CA LEU A 36 9.73 -19.74 -13.52
C LEU A 36 9.67 -19.19 -12.08
N THR A 37 9.91 -20.00 -11.06
CA THR A 37 10.00 -19.53 -9.66
C THR A 37 11.41 -19.08 -9.26
N SER A 38 12.45 -19.48 -10.00
CA SER A 38 13.85 -19.07 -9.79
C SER A 38 14.12 -17.60 -10.11
N GLN A 39 13.30 -16.96 -10.97
CA GLN A 39 13.49 -15.55 -11.35
C GLN A 39 12.97 -14.53 -10.31
N ARG A 40 12.36 -14.97 -9.22
CA ARG A 40 11.79 -14.07 -8.22
C ARG A 40 12.81 -13.81 -7.11
N SER A 41 13.82 -12.99 -7.41
CA SER A 41 14.87 -12.64 -6.44
C SER A 41 14.25 -12.03 -5.19
N THR A 42 14.18 -12.85 -4.14
CA THR A 42 13.59 -12.52 -2.86
C THR A 42 14.73 -12.05 -1.96
N ILE A 43 15.27 -10.85 -2.24
CA ILE A 43 16.26 -10.22 -1.35
C ILE A 43 15.95 -8.72 -1.31
N ILE A 44 15.10 -8.32 -0.36
CA ILE A 44 14.71 -6.92 -0.11
C ILE A 44 15.61 -6.27 0.96
N TRP A 45 16.33 -7.05 1.75
CA TRP A 45 17.14 -6.55 2.86
C TRP A 45 18.62 -6.85 2.63
N THR A 46 19.23 -6.11 1.71
CA THR A 46 20.70 -6.08 1.65
C THR A 46 21.22 -5.18 2.79
N PRO A 47 22.35 -5.53 3.43
CA PRO A 47 22.88 -4.77 4.56
C PRO A 47 23.14 -3.28 4.21
N SER A 48 23.61 -2.99 3.00
CA SER A 48 23.81 -1.61 2.53
C SER A 48 22.51 -0.82 2.46
N PHE A 49 21.40 -1.46 2.10
CA PHE A 49 20.08 -0.85 2.10
C PHE A 49 19.67 -0.45 3.52
N ILE A 50 19.90 -1.32 4.50
CA ILE A 50 19.51 -1.08 5.90
C ILE A 50 20.21 0.17 6.40
N VAL A 51 21.51 0.30 6.09
CA VAL A 51 22.32 1.45 6.51
C VAL A 51 21.82 2.75 5.84
N ILE A 52 21.67 2.78 4.52
CA ILE A 52 21.17 3.97 3.80
C ILE A 52 19.78 4.35 4.29
N PHE A 53 18.94 3.34 4.53
CA PHE A 53 17.60 3.52 5.04
C PHE A 53 17.61 4.12 6.46
N ALA A 54 18.36 3.52 7.39
CA ALA A 54 18.45 4.00 8.76
C ALA A 54 19.01 5.43 8.80
N LEU A 55 20.00 5.75 7.97
CA LEU A 55 20.53 7.10 7.84
C LEU A 55 19.49 8.09 7.31
N THR A 56 18.74 7.71 6.27
CA THR A 56 17.71 8.58 5.68
C THR A 56 16.56 8.81 6.68
N LEU A 57 16.16 7.76 7.40
CA LEU A 57 15.12 7.85 8.42
C LEU A 57 15.59 8.66 9.63
N ALA A 58 16.81 8.45 10.12
CA ALA A 58 17.39 9.23 11.21
C ALA A 58 17.53 10.71 10.83
N ALA A 59 18.02 11.00 9.61
CA ALA A 59 18.10 12.36 9.10
C ALA A 59 16.71 13.01 8.95
N GLY A 60 15.74 12.27 8.41
CA GLY A 60 14.36 12.75 8.26
C GLY A 60 13.65 13.01 9.59
N LEU A 61 13.82 12.12 10.58
CA LEU A 61 13.30 12.31 11.93
C LEU A 61 13.99 13.48 12.64
N SER A 62 15.30 13.64 12.46
CA SER A 62 16.06 14.77 13.00
C SER A 62 15.57 16.08 12.39
N LEU A 63 15.33 16.11 11.07
CA LEU A 63 14.77 17.27 10.38
C LEU A 63 13.35 17.56 10.88
N ALA A 64 12.49 16.54 11.02
CA ALA A 64 11.14 16.70 11.56
C ALA A 64 11.14 17.22 13.01
N SER A 65 12.14 16.83 13.82
CA SER A 65 12.32 17.35 15.18
C SER A 65 12.75 18.81 15.15
N LEU A 66 13.74 19.17 14.33
CA LEU A 66 14.23 20.54 14.15
C LEU A 66 13.14 21.47 13.64
N THR A 67 12.34 21.03 12.66
CA THR A 67 11.20 21.80 12.19
C THR A 67 10.21 21.97 13.35
N THR A 68 9.81 20.92 14.04
CA THR A 68 8.86 21.03 15.17
C THR A 68 9.33 22.04 16.22
N GLN A 69 10.60 21.98 16.63
CA GLN A 69 11.18 22.98 17.55
C GLN A 69 11.19 24.39 16.96
N GLY A 70 11.47 24.53 15.66
CA GLY A 70 11.41 25.82 14.98
C GLY A 70 10.01 26.42 14.94
N TRP A 71 8.98 25.58 14.85
CA TRP A 71 7.59 26.03 14.97
C TRP A 71 7.25 26.42 16.41
N ASP A 72 7.65 25.63 17.41
CA ASP A 72 7.45 25.97 18.82
C ASP A 72 8.10 27.32 19.18
N ASN A 73 9.25 27.62 18.56
CA ASN A 73 9.95 28.90 18.65
C ASN A 73 9.36 30.01 17.76
N ARG A 74 8.20 29.77 17.11
CA ARG A 74 7.47 30.71 16.25
C ARG A 74 8.27 31.27 15.05
N LEU A 75 9.27 30.53 14.56
CA LEU A 75 10.10 30.98 13.43
C LEU A 75 9.32 30.97 12.10
N TYR A 76 8.33 30.11 11.96
CA TYR A 76 7.51 29.97 10.75
C TYR A 76 6.16 29.30 11.06
N GLN A 77 5.24 29.33 10.10
CA GLN A 77 3.91 28.70 10.21
C GLN A 77 3.94 27.24 9.70
N PRO A 78 3.36 26.27 10.43
CA PRO A 78 3.55 24.83 10.17
C PRO A 78 3.03 24.38 8.80
N GLY A 79 1.99 25.04 8.28
CA GLY A 79 1.40 24.67 6.99
C GLY A 79 2.36 24.77 5.81
N TRP A 80 3.34 25.68 5.83
CA TRP A 80 4.33 25.80 4.74
C TRP A 80 5.22 24.57 4.62
N ILE A 81 5.64 24.02 5.76
CA ILE A 81 6.49 22.82 5.77
C ILE A 81 5.70 21.59 5.35
N LEU A 82 4.47 21.45 5.84
CA LEU A 82 3.59 20.36 5.43
C LEU A 82 3.31 20.42 3.92
N LEU A 83 3.02 21.61 3.38
CA LEU A 83 2.81 21.83 1.96
C LEU A 83 4.06 21.47 1.14
N GLY A 84 5.26 21.85 1.61
CA GLY A 84 6.52 21.49 0.97
C GLY A 84 6.73 19.97 0.89
N ASN A 85 6.51 19.24 2.00
CA ASN A 85 6.60 17.78 2.02
C ASN A 85 5.55 17.13 1.11
N THR A 86 4.32 17.65 1.09
CA THR A 86 3.25 17.19 0.20
C THR A 86 3.58 17.47 -1.27
N ALA A 87 4.22 18.59 -1.60
CA ALA A 87 4.66 18.90 -2.96
C ALA A 87 5.75 17.93 -3.45
N ILE A 88 6.74 17.61 -2.60
CA ILE A 88 7.76 16.59 -2.89
C ILE A 88 7.11 15.23 -3.15
N LEU A 89 6.17 14.84 -2.29
CA LEU A 89 5.42 13.59 -2.45
C LEU A 89 4.57 13.59 -3.72
N GLY A 90 3.96 14.72 -4.09
CA GLY A 90 3.24 14.91 -5.33
C GLY A 90 4.12 14.72 -6.56
N ALA A 91 5.29 15.36 -6.59
CA ALA A 91 6.27 15.19 -7.66
C ALA A 91 6.69 13.72 -7.81
N LEU A 92 6.86 13.02 -6.68
CA LEU A 92 7.21 11.60 -6.68
C LEU A 92 6.08 10.72 -7.26
N TRP A 93 4.82 10.97 -6.89
CA TRP A 93 3.68 10.24 -7.47
C TRP A 93 3.52 10.51 -8.96
N VAL A 94 3.68 11.76 -9.40
CA VAL A 94 3.68 12.11 -10.83
C VAL A 94 4.81 11.39 -11.56
N ALA A 95 6.02 11.34 -10.98
CA ALA A 95 7.14 10.60 -11.54
C ALA A 95 6.83 9.11 -11.66
N ILE A 96 6.18 8.49 -10.66
CA ILE A 96 5.74 7.09 -10.71
C ILE A 96 4.72 6.88 -11.85
N VAL A 97 3.71 7.73 -11.98
CA VAL A 97 2.69 7.61 -13.03
C VAL A 97 3.30 7.71 -14.43
N ILE A 98 4.26 8.61 -14.63
CA ILE A 98 4.95 8.80 -15.92
C ILE A 98 5.92 7.66 -16.21
N ARG A 99 6.67 7.19 -15.20
CA ARG A 99 7.77 6.24 -15.37
C ARG A 99 7.34 4.78 -15.30
N THR A 100 6.11 4.44 -14.95
CA THR A 100 5.67 3.03 -14.80
C THR A 100 4.87 2.55 -16.01
N ARG A 101 5.08 1.28 -16.42
CA ARG A 101 4.34 0.67 -17.54
C ARG A 101 3.14 -0.15 -17.06
N SER A 102 3.17 -0.65 -15.82
CA SER A 102 2.05 -1.40 -15.24
C SER A 102 0.83 -0.48 -15.11
N LEU A 103 -0.27 -0.87 -15.76
CA LEU A 103 -1.55 -0.14 -15.69
C LEU A 103 -2.04 -0.02 -14.24
N TRP A 104 -1.80 -1.06 -13.42
CA TRP A 104 -2.16 -1.04 -12.01
C TRP A 104 -1.40 0.05 -11.25
N VAL A 105 -0.09 0.16 -11.45
CA VAL A 105 0.72 1.19 -10.77
C VAL A 105 0.32 2.60 -11.23
N ARG A 106 -0.04 2.77 -12.50
CA ARG A 106 -0.53 4.04 -13.02
C ARG A 106 -1.88 4.42 -12.40
N ILE A 107 -2.83 3.50 -12.32
CA ILE A 107 -4.13 3.74 -11.66
C ILE A 107 -3.92 4.10 -10.18
N GLY A 108 -3.09 3.34 -9.47
CA GLY A 108 -2.77 3.62 -8.06
C GLY A 108 -2.10 4.98 -7.87
N GLY A 109 -1.16 5.32 -8.77
CA GLY A 109 -0.49 6.62 -8.78
C GLY A 109 -1.44 7.78 -9.07
N SER A 110 -2.42 7.61 -9.97
CA SER A 110 -3.45 8.62 -10.22
C SER A 110 -4.30 8.91 -8.98
N PHE A 111 -4.72 7.86 -8.24
CA PHE A 111 -5.42 8.04 -6.97
C PHE A 111 -4.53 8.69 -5.90
N ALA A 112 -3.24 8.36 -5.87
CA ALA A 112 -2.29 9.01 -4.96
C ALA A 112 -2.09 10.50 -5.32
N CYS A 113 -2.08 10.87 -6.60
CA CYS A 113 -2.08 12.26 -7.04
C CYS A 113 -3.35 13.00 -6.57
N LEU A 114 -4.53 12.39 -6.69
CA LEU A 114 -5.78 12.96 -6.16
C LEU A 114 -5.70 13.17 -4.63
N TRP A 115 -5.14 12.20 -3.91
CA TRP A 115 -4.90 12.32 -2.47
C TRP A 115 -3.98 13.50 -2.14
N VAL A 116 -2.88 13.68 -2.90
CA VAL A 116 -1.98 14.83 -2.74
C VAL A 116 -2.70 16.16 -2.97
N ILE A 117 -3.53 16.24 -4.02
CA ILE A 117 -4.29 17.46 -4.34
C ILE A 117 -5.23 17.82 -3.19
N PHE A 118 -6.04 16.86 -2.70
CA PHE A 118 -6.96 17.13 -1.60
C PHE A 118 -6.23 17.46 -0.29
N THR A 119 -5.11 16.80 -0.02
CA THR A 119 -4.26 17.10 1.16
C THR A 119 -3.67 18.51 1.05
N ALA A 120 -3.21 18.92 -0.13
CA ALA A 120 -2.68 20.26 -0.37
C ALA A 120 -3.77 21.34 -0.19
N ILE A 121 -4.98 21.10 -0.71
CA ILE A 121 -6.14 21.98 -0.50
C ILE A 121 -6.43 22.12 1.00
N ASN A 122 -6.39 21.01 1.75
CA ASN A 122 -6.63 21.03 3.19
C ASN A 122 -5.59 21.88 3.95
N PHE A 123 -4.31 21.75 3.59
CA PHE A 123 -3.25 22.58 4.19
C PHE A 123 -3.35 24.05 3.79
N ILE A 124 -3.69 24.36 2.54
CA ILE A 124 -3.90 25.74 2.07
C ILE A 124 -5.10 26.37 2.79
N ALA A 125 -6.21 25.64 2.96
CA ALA A 125 -7.37 26.12 3.71
C ALA A 125 -7.00 26.44 5.16
N GLY A 126 -6.19 25.59 5.81
CA GLY A 126 -5.67 25.84 7.15
C GLY A 126 -4.69 27.03 7.23
N LEU A 127 -3.86 27.24 6.21
CA LEU A 127 -2.94 28.39 6.13
C LEU A 127 -3.70 29.72 5.99
N LEU A 128 -4.72 29.73 5.13
CA LEU A 128 -5.53 30.91 4.85
C LEU A 128 -6.58 31.19 5.95
N SER A 129 -6.65 30.34 6.98
CA SER A 129 -7.66 30.42 8.06
C SER A 129 -9.08 30.58 7.51
N VAL A 130 -9.37 29.89 6.39
CA VAL A 130 -10.70 29.95 5.78
C VAL A 130 -11.65 29.27 6.76
N ASP A 131 -12.69 30.00 7.20
CA ASP A 131 -13.84 29.46 7.93
C ASP A 131 -14.66 28.58 6.97
N ALA A 132 -14.05 27.48 6.52
CA ALA A 132 -14.75 26.42 5.85
C ALA A 132 -15.68 25.79 6.89
N GLY A 133 -16.99 25.91 6.68
CA GLY A 133 -17.96 25.29 7.59
C GLY A 133 -17.59 23.84 7.87
N LEU A 134 -17.84 23.38 9.11
CA LEU A 134 -17.43 22.05 9.62
C LEU A 134 -17.72 20.90 8.63
N SER A 135 -18.80 21.00 7.87
CA SER A 135 -19.19 20.06 6.81
C SER A 135 -18.18 19.98 5.65
N ALA A 136 -17.65 21.10 5.18
CA ALA A 136 -16.71 21.14 4.05
C ALA A 136 -15.38 20.47 4.42
N ILE A 137 -14.89 20.69 5.65
CA ILE A 137 -13.69 20.04 6.17
C ILE A 137 -13.93 18.53 6.31
N ALA A 138 -15.11 18.12 6.80
CA ALA A 138 -15.46 16.70 6.92
C ALA A 138 -15.49 15.99 5.55
N TYR A 139 -16.08 16.60 4.52
CA TYR A 139 -16.10 16.04 3.17
C TYR A 139 -14.71 15.99 2.53
N LEU A 140 -13.90 17.03 2.71
CA LEU A 140 -12.54 17.06 2.19
C LEU A 140 -11.67 15.97 2.84
N ASN A 141 -11.80 15.76 4.15
CA ASN A 141 -11.10 14.70 4.87
C ASN A 141 -11.57 13.30 4.40
N ALA A 142 -12.88 13.11 4.21
CA ALA A 142 -13.43 11.87 3.67
C ALA A 142 -12.89 11.57 2.27
N ALA A 143 -12.94 12.55 1.36
CA ALA A 143 -12.42 12.43 0.00
C ALA A 143 -10.92 12.09 -0.02
N THR A 144 -10.15 12.74 0.86
CA THR A 144 -8.72 12.47 1.04
C THR A 144 -8.51 11.01 1.45
N ASN A 145 -9.12 10.54 2.54
CA ASN A 145 -8.89 9.17 3.02
C ASN A 145 -9.42 8.08 2.07
N ILE A 146 -10.49 8.35 1.31
CA ILE A 146 -10.97 7.44 0.26
C ILE A 146 -9.96 7.35 -0.90
N ALA A 147 -9.41 8.48 -1.36
CA ALA A 147 -8.38 8.50 -2.40
C ALA A 147 -7.11 7.73 -1.94
N LEU A 148 -6.74 7.89 -0.67
CA LEU A 148 -5.64 7.12 -0.06
C LEU A 148 -5.94 5.62 -0.10
N LEU A 149 -7.12 5.21 0.39
CA LEU A 149 -7.56 3.81 0.38
C LEU A 149 -7.52 3.22 -1.04
N ALA A 150 -8.06 3.95 -2.03
CA ALA A 150 -8.08 3.49 -3.42
C ALA A 150 -6.67 3.26 -3.96
N SER A 151 -5.75 4.22 -3.72
CA SER A 151 -4.35 4.06 -4.12
C SER A 151 -3.69 2.85 -3.44
N TYR A 152 -3.96 2.62 -2.16
CA TYR A 152 -3.37 1.55 -1.38
C TYR A 152 -3.90 0.17 -1.78
N ILE A 153 -5.19 0.05 -2.06
CA ILE A 153 -5.76 -1.18 -2.60
C ILE A 153 -5.06 -1.53 -3.92
N VAL A 154 -4.93 -0.56 -4.83
CA VAL A 154 -4.33 -0.80 -6.14
C VAL A 154 -2.85 -1.18 -6.02
N PHE A 155 -2.07 -0.47 -5.20
CA PHE A 155 -0.66 -0.83 -4.98
C PHE A 155 -0.50 -2.20 -4.30
N SER A 156 -1.34 -2.51 -3.30
CA SER A 156 -1.31 -3.80 -2.61
C SER A 156 -1.63 -4.99 -3.53
N THR A 157 -2.32 -4.76 -4.65
CA THR A 157 -2.61 -5.79 -5.65
C THR A 157 -1.52 -5.96 -6.71
N ASN A 158 -0.66 -4.96 -6.91
CA ASN A 158 0.32 -5.00 -8.00
C ASN A 158 1.43 -6.03 -7.74
N GLY A 159 1.49 -7.06 -8.59
CA GLY A 159 2.56 -8.07 -8.56
C GLY A 159 2.46 -9.09 -7.41
N VAL A 160 1.34 -9.13 -6.69
CA VAL A 160 1.11 -10.06 -5.57
C VAL A 160 0.20 -11.21 -6.02
N PRO A 161 0.61 -12.48 -5.87
CA PRO A 161 -0.25 -13.61 -6.23
C PRO A 161 -1.41 -13.72 -5.24
N PHE A 162 -2.65 -13.73 -5.75
CA PHE A 162 -3.84 -13.86 -4.92
C PHE A 162 -3.87 -15.23 -4.23
N ARG A 163 -3.73 -15.24 -2.90
CA ARG A 163 -3.96 -16.44 -2.08
C ARG A 163 -5.41 -16.49 -1.58
N GLY A 164 -5.84 -17.67 -1.13
CA GLY A 164 -7.20 -17.87 -0.59
C GLY A 164 -7.56 -16.88 0.54
N TRP A 165 -6.58 -16.53 1.38
CA TRP A 165 -6.74 -15.53 2.43
C TRP A 165 -7.05 -14.13 1.87
N ASP A 166 -6.36 -13.70 0.82
CA ASP A 166 -6.58 -12.38 0.19
C ASP A 166 -8.00 -12.29 -0.38
N ARG A 167 -8.53 -13.39 -0.92
CA ARG A 167 -9.90 -13.47 -1.44
C ARG A 167 -10.95 -13.31 -0.35
N TRP A 168 -10.73 -13.89 0.82
CA TRP A 168 -11.62 -13.73 1.97
C TRP A 168 -11.57 -12.31 2.52
N PHE A 169 -10.36 -11.75 2.66
CA PHE A 169 -10.16 -10.38 3.10
C PHE A 169 -10.88 -9.37 2.19
N PHE A 170 -10.72 -9.48 0.87
CA PHE A 170 -11.39 -8.57 -0.07
C PHE A 170 -12.92 -8.71 -0.09
N LYS A 171 -13.47 -9.88 0.28
CA LYS A 171 -14.92 -10.05 0.43
C LYS A 171 -15.45 -9.37 1.68
N ILE A 172 -14.69 -9.42 2.77
CA ILE A 172 -15.13 -8.92 4.08
C ILE A 172 -14.83 -7.45 4.28
N ALA A 173 -13.72 -6.95 3.74
CA ALA A 173 -13.33 -5.54 3.81
C ALA A 173 -14.47 -4.55 3.44
N PRO A 174 -15.18 -4.70 2.30
CA PRO A 174 -16.30 -3.79 1.98
C PRO A 174 -17.48 -3.94 2.93
N ILE A 175 -17.74 -5.14 3.46
CA ILE A 175 -18.81 -5.38 4.44
C ILE A 175 -18.49 -4.65 5.75
N ILE A 176 -17.27 -4.82 6.27
CA ILE A 176 -16.82 -4.13 7.49
C ILE A 176 -16.83 -2.61 7.29
N GLY A 177 -16.30 -2.12 6.16
CA GLY A 177 -16.33 -0.69 5.83
C GLY A 177 -17.74 -0.12 5.78
N GLY A 178 -18.67 -0.86 5.16
CA GLY A 178 -20.09 -0.51 5.13
C GLY A 178 -20.71 -0.47 6.52
N CYS A 179 -20.47 -1.47 7.36
CA CYS A 179 -20.95 -1.50 8.74
C CYS A 179 -20.41 -0.33 9.56
N LEU A 180 -19.12 0.00 9.42
CA LEU A 180 -18.53 1.16 10.09
C LEU A 180 -19.13 2.48 9.59
N ALA A 181 -19.36 2.64 8.29
CA ALA A 181 -20.05 3.82 7.76
C ALA A 181 -21.48 3.94 8.30
N LEU A 182 -22.21 2.83 8.41
CA LEU A 182 -23.57 2.79 8.95
C LEU A 182 -23.66 3.23 10.42
N THR A 183 -22.63 2.99 11.24
CA THR A 183 -22.63 3.51 12.61
C THR A 183 -22.72 5.04 12.67
N GLY A 184 -22.10 5.76 11.72
CA GLY A 184 -22.22 7.22 11.64
C GLY A 184 -23.59 7.72 11.19
N PHE A 185 -24.34 6.87 10.49
CA PHE A 185 -25.73 7.12 10.09
C PHE A 185 -26.70 6.89 11.24
N PHE A 186 -26.55 5.79 11.98
CA PHE A 186 -27.47 5.42 13.08
C PHE A 186 -27.18 6.15 14.39
N PHE A 187 -25.94 6.57 14.63
CA PHE A 187 -25.52 7.24 15.87
C PHE A 187 -24.88 8.62 15.60
N PRO A 188 -25.61 9.58 14.99
CA PRO A 188 -25.08 10.92 14.80
C PRO A 188 -24.92 11.62 16.17
N PRO A 189 -23.79 12.32 16.43
CA PRO A 189 -23.65 13.14 17.62
C PRO A 189 -24.73 14.23 17.63
N PRO A 190 -25.36 14.53 18.78
CA PRO A 190 -26.51 15.43 18.85
C PRO A 190 -26.21 16.88 18.42
N LEU A 191 -24.93 17.28 18.36
CA LEU A 191 -24.50 18.61 17.92
C LEU A 191 -24.06 18.68 16.45
N ILE A 192 -23.88 17.55 15.76
CA ILE A 192 -23.30 17.50 14.42
C ILE A 192 -24.36 16.91 13.49
N GLY A 193 -24.69 17.61 12.41
CA GLY A 193 -25.65 17.13 11.41
C GLY A 193 -25.29 15.74 10.87
N LEU A 194 -26.29 15.05 10.31
CA LEU A 194 -26.15 13.67 9.83
C LEU A 194 -25.05 13.49 8.77
N LEU A 195 -24.96 14.40 7.79
CA LEU A 195 -24.03 14.24 6.67
C LEU A 195 -22.55 14.41 7.08
N PRO A 196 -22.15 15.43 7.87
CA PRO A 196 -20.78 15.53 8.38
C PRO A 196 -20.37 14.36 9.27
N SER A 197 -21.31 13.81 10.06
CA SER A 197 -21.08 12.59 10.85
C SER A 197 -20.73 11.41 9.95
N LEU A 198 -21.53 11.18 8.90
CA LEU A 198 -21.29 10.11 7.93
C LEU A 198 -19.95 10.28 7.20
N ALA A 199 -19.59 11.51 6.82
CA ALA A 199 -18.31 11.80 6.18
C ALA A 199 -17.13 11.47 7.12
N SER A 200 -17.23 11.84 8.40
CA SER A 200 -16.21 11.54 9.42
C SER A 200 -16.06 10.03 9.66
N THR A 201 -17.16 9.29 9.81
CA THR A 201 -17.10 7.83 9.98
C THR A 201 -16.58 7.12 8.74
N THR A 202 -16.91 7.63 7.55
CA THR A 202 -16.37 7.12 6.29
C THR A 202 -14.86 7.37 6.19
N ALA A 203 -14.38 8.54 6.60
CA ALA A 203 -12.96 8.85 6.67
C ALA A 203 -12.21 7.87 7.59
N ALA A 204 -12.75 7.61 8.78
CA ALA A 204 -12.19 6.65 9.72
C ALA A 204 -12.20 5.22 9.16
N ALA A 205 -13.32 4.77 8.59
CA ALA A 205 -13.43 3.47 7.95
C ALA A 205 -12.41 3.30 6.81
N ALA A 206 -12.20 4.34 6.01
CA ALA A 206 -11.21 4.32 4.94
C ALA A 206 -9.77 4.15 5.48
N LEU A 207 -9.42 4.82 6.58
CA LEU A 207 -8.12 4.63 7.24
C LEU A 207 -7.96 3.22 7.83
N TYR A 208 -8.97 2.68 8.50
CA TYR A 208 -8.94 1.30 9.01
C TYR A 208 -8.71 0.29 7.89
N LEU A 209 -9.43 0.44 6.77
CA LEU A 209 -9.26 -0.42 5.61
C LEU A 209 -7.90 -0.23 4.92
N ALA A 210 -7.36 0.99 4.91
CA ALA A 210 -6.04 1.28 4.34
C ALA A 210 -4.93 0.63 5.16
N ILE A 211 -5.02 0.67 6.49
CA ILE A 211 -4.12 -0.06 7.40
C ILE A 211 -4.26 -1.56 7.15
N ALA A 212 -5.49 -2.08 7.12
CA ALA A 212 -5.75 -3.50 6.94
C ALA A 212 -5.24 -4.03 5.59
N ALA A 213 -5.30 -3.21 4.52
CA ALA A 213 -4.81 -3.59 3.19
C ALA A 213 -3.31 -3.93 3.20
N TRP A 214 -2.50 -3.24 4.00
CA TRP A 214 -1.05 -3.46 4.08
C TRP A 214 -0.65 -4.38 5.23
N TRP A 215 -1.23 -4.21 6.41
CA TRP A 215 -0.86 -4.98 7.60
C TRP A 215 -1.42 -6.40 7.59
N LEU A 216 -2.68 -6.55 7.19
CA LEU A 216 -3.37 -7.82 7.35
C LEU A 216 -3.00 -8.82 6.24
N ARG A 217 -2.52 -8.36 5.07
CA ARG A 217 -2.14 -9.21 3.92
C ARG A 217 -0.77 -9.85 4.05
N PRO A 218 -0.66 -11.15 4.38
CA PRO A 218 0.63 -11.81 4.51
C PRO A 218 1.39 -11.87 3.18
N SER A 219 0.66 -11.84 2.05
CA SER A 219 1.22 -11.85 0.71
C SER A 219 2.05 -10.58 0.43
N CYS A 220 1.59 -9.39 0.87
CA CYS A 220 2.29 -8.13 0.69
C CYS A 220 3.63 -8.09 1.46
N TRP A 221 3.66 -8.63 2.69
CA TRP A 221 4.87 -8.75 3.49
C TRP A 221 5.93 -9.66 2.84
N LYS A 222 5.50 -10.70 2.12
CA LYS A 222 6.41 -11.64 1.46
C LYS A 222 7.00 -11.07 0.16
N THR A 223 6.18 -10.39 -0.64
CA THR A 223 6.60 -9.92 -1.97
C THR A 223 7.18 -8.51 -1.96
N GLN A 224 6.71 -7.63 -1.07
CA GLN A 224 7.02 -6.20 -1.05
C GLN A 224 7.08 -5.67 0.39
N ALA A 225 7.93 -6.26 1.24
CA ALA A 225 8.06 -5.92 2.65
C ALA A 225 8.31 -4.42 2.92
N GLY A 226 9.10 -3.75 2.07
CA GLY A 226 9.42 -2.34 2.21
C GLY A 226 8.19 -1.43 2.07
N PRO A 227 7.54 -1.38 0.90
CA PRO A 227 6.30 -0.63 0.72
C PRO A 227 5.21 -1.00 1.73
N ALA A 228 5.07 -2.29 2.06
CA ALA A 228 4.08 -2.74 3.04
C ALA A 228 4.29 -2.13 4.44
N PHE A 229 5.54 -2.03 4.88
CA PHE A 229 5.85 -1.39 6.15
C PHE A 229 5.59 0.13 6.10
N PHE A 230 6.17 0.85 5.13
CA PHE A 230 6.09 2.31 5.11
C PHE A 230 4.69 2.85 4.81
N LEU A 231 4.03 2.27 3.80
CA LEU A 231 2.66 2.63 3.46
C LEU A 231 1.66 2.09 4.47
N GLY A 232 2.02 1.10 5.29
CA GLY A 232 1.23 0.67 6.44
C GLY A 232 1.36 1.60 7.64
N VAL A 233 2.55 2.17 7.89
CA VAL A 233 2.80 3.07 9.02
C VAL A 233 2.13 4.44 8.82
N ALA A 234 2.16 5.01 7.62
CA ALA A 234 1.54 6.30 7.32
C ALA A 234 0.05 6.42 7.76
N PRO A 235 -0.87 5.53 7.33
CA PRO A 235 -2.27 5.59 7.73
C PRO A 235 -2.47 5.25 9.21
N THR A 236 -1.57 4.47 9.81
CA THR A 236 -1.61 4.18 11.26
C THR A 236 -1.34 5.45 12.07
N ILE A 237 -0.35 6.24 11.65
CA ILE A 237 -0.07 7.54 12.25
C ILE A 237 -1.26 8.49 12.01
N LEU A 238 -1.81 8.56 10.80
CA LEU A 238 -2.99 9.40 10.52
C LEU A 238 -4.21 9.02 11.37
N LEU A 239 -4.44 7.73 11.60
CA LEU A 239 -5.50 7.25 12.48
C LEU A 239 -5.24 7.65 13.94
N MET A 240 -4.00 7.51 14.42
CA MET A 240 -3.62 7.96 15.77
C MET A 240 -3.86 9.46 15.95
N LEU A 241 -3.57 10.27 14.93
CA LEU A 241 -3.82 11.72 14.94
C LEU A 241 -5.30 12.09 14.80
N SER A 242 -6.15 11.17 14.36
CA SER A 242 -7.60 11.40 14.29
C SER A 242 -8.28 11.36 15.67
N ILE A 243 -7.58 10.90 16.71
CA ILE A 243 -8.10 10.88 18.08
C ILE A 243 -8.02 12.29 18.66
N PRO A 244 -9.15 12.95 18.92
CA PRO A 244 -9.16 14.31 19.47
C PRO A 244 -8.51 14.32 20.86
N HIS A 245 -7.73 15.38 21.13
CA HIS A 245 -7.02 15.60 22.41
C HIS A 245 -5.96 14.56 22.80
N ALA A 246 -5.63 13.59 21.95
CA ALA A 246 -4.56 12.64 22.23
C ALA A 246 -3.17 13.30 22.22
N PHE A 247 -3.00 14.38 21.44
CA PHE A 247 -1.71 15.04 21.23
C PHE A 247 -1.85 16.56 21.22
N ASN A 248 -0.80 17.22 21.69
CA ASN A 248 -0.64 18.67 21.58
C ASN A 248 -0.36 19.08 20.13
N GLY A 249 -0.51 20.38 19.81
CA GLY A 249 -0.24 20.92 18.48
C GLY A 249 1.11 20.48 17.91
N SER A 250 2.19 20.68 18.67
CA SER A 250 3.59 20.33 18.33
C SER A 250 3.75 18.85 17.99
N SER A 251 3.17 17.98 18.82
CA SER A 251 3.18 16.53 18.59
C SER A 251 2.41 16.16 17.32
N ASN A 252 1.24 16.76 17.09
CA ASN A 252 0.46 16.52 15.87
C ASN A 252 1.25 16.89 14.61
N PHE A 253 1.92 18.04 14.63
CA PHE A 253 2.76 18.49 13.53
C PHE A 253 3.95 17.55 13.28
N PHE A 254 4.63 17.10 14.33
CA PHE A 254 5.70 16.12 14.22
C PHE A 254 5.21 14.82 13.58
N PHE A 255 4.13 14.22 14.10
CA PHE A 255 3.60 12.96 13.58
C PHE A 255 3.09 13.08 12.14
N LEU A 256 2.49 14.22 11.75
CA LEU A 256 2.13 14.51 10.36
C LEU A 256 3.36 14.47 9.44
N GLN A 257 4.46 15.10 9.85
CA GLN A 257 5.71 15.03 9.08
C GLN A 257 6.25 13.60 8.97
N VAL A 258 6.20 12.82 10.06
CA VAL A 258 6.61 11.41 10.04
C VAL A 258 5.74 10.59 9.10
N SER A 259 4.42 10.82 9.09
CA SER A 259 3.49 10.18 8.16
C SER A 259 3.83 10.51 6.70
N LEU A 260 4.08 11.78 6.38
CA LEU A 260 4.50 12.20 5.03
C LEU A 260 5.85 11.60 4.64
N LEU A 261 6.84 11.61 5.54
CA LEU A 261 8.16 11.01 5.31
C LEU A 261 8.04 9.51 5.03
N SER A 262 7.24 8.79 5.82
CA SER A 262 7.00 7.36 5.59
C SER A 262 6.34 7.11 4.23
N SER A 263 5.39 7.97 3.81
CA SER A 263 4.78 7.90 2.49
C SER A 263 5.79 8.15 1.36
N ILE A 264 6.70 9.13 1.52
CA ILE A 264 7.79 9.41 0.57
C ILE A 264 8.69 8.20 0.43
N LEU A 265 9.14 7.61 1.54
CA LEU A 265 9.98 6.43 1.54
C LEU A 265 9.28 5.23 0.89
N GLY A 266 8.00 5.01 1.20
CA GLY A 266 7.18 3.98 0.56
C GLY A 266 7.07 4.17 -0.96
N ALA A 267 6.79 5.39 -1.41
CA ALA A 267 6.70 5.72 -2.83
C ALA A 267 8.06 5.55 -3.55
N MET A 268 9.18 5.97 -2.94
CA MET A 268 10.51 5.75 -3.49
C MET A 268 10.81 4.26 -3.65
N ARG A 269 10.40 3.42 -2.68
CA ARG A 269 10.58 1.96 -2.77
C ARG A 269 9.75 1.35 -3.89
N LEU A 270 8.51 1.79 -4.07
CA LEU A 270 7.69 1.37 -5.20
C LEU A 270 8.36 1.74 -6.53
N LEU A 271 8.86 2.97 -6.65
CA LEU A 271 9.55 3.43 -7.86
C LEU A 271 10.82 2.61 -8.14
N GLN A 272 11.64 2.34 -7.12
CA GLN A 272 12.84 1.50 -7.25
C GLN A 272 12.51 0.08 -7.70
N GLY A 273 11.42 -0.52 -7.18
CA GLY A 273 10.96 -1.84 -7.58
C GLY A 273 10.60 -1.91 -9.07
N GLU A 274 9.86 -0.92 -9.55
CA GLU A 274 9.45 -0.84 -10.96
C GLU A 274 10.64 -0.56 -11.90
N LEU A 275 11.58 0.30 -11.49
CA LEU A 275 12.80 0.56 -12.27
C LEU A 275 13.68 -0.68 -12.38
N ARG A 276 13.83 -1.45 -11.30
CA ARG A 276 14.61 -2.71 -11.33
C ARG A 276 13.97 -3.74 -12.27
N GLN A 277 12.65 -3.91 -12.21
CA GLN A 277 11.95 -4.82 -13.11
C GLN A 277 12.15 -4.46 -14.59
N ARG A 278 12.16 -3.16 -14.92
CA ARG A 278 12.44 -2.70 -16.29
C ARG A 278 13.80 -3.15 -16.79
N VAL A 279 14.86 -2.91 -16.01
CA VAL A 279 16.24 -3.28 -16.39
C VAL A 279 16.36 -4.78 -16.63
N THR A 280 15.75 -5.60 -15.77
CA THR A 280 15.77 -7.06 -15.92
C THR A 280 15.03 -7.53 -17.17
N ILE A 281 13.89 -6.91 -17.53
CA ILE A 281 13.15 -7.25 -18.75
C ILE A 281 13.95 -6.85 -20.00
N GLU A 282 14.57 -5.66 -20.01
CA GLU A 282 15.38 -5.21 -21.14
C GLU A 282 16.60 -6.12 -21.37
N GLN A 283 17.24 -6.60 -20.30
CA GLN A 283 18.35 -7.57 -20.39
C GLN A 283 17.93 -8.99 -20.81
N ALA A 284 16.66 -9.36 -20.62
CA ALA A 284 16.15 -10.66 -21.05
C ALA A 284 15.76 -10.70 -22.53
N ILE A 285 15.62 -9.54 -23.17
CA ILE A 285 15.24 -9.40 -24.59
C ILE A 285 16.47 -9.17 -25.48
N SER A 286 17.59 -8.71 -24.91
CA SER A 286 18.89 -8.53 -25.58
C SER A 286 19.72 -9.82 -25.62
#